data_AF-A0A8T6HQB1-F1
#
_entry.id   AF-A0A8T6HQB1-F1
#
_cell.length_a   1.000
_cell.length_b   1.000
_cell.length_c   1.000
_cell.angle_alpha   90.00
_cell.angle_beta   90.00
_cell.angle_gamma   90.00
#
_symmetry.space_group_name_H-M   'P 1'
#
loop_
_entity.id
_entity.type
_entity.pdbx_description
1 polymer ?
#
loop_
_entity_poly.entity_id
_entity_poly.type
_entity_poly.pdbx_seq_one_letter_code
_entity_poly.pdbx_strand_id
1 'polypeptide(L)'
;MIIVCESGRQSLLAAQTMLELGRLNVSAIAGGMGNWHAAGLPIEYGLTGVLAPPNDILTFGPQRGYADMQHYLRWETALGEKYVSEAQ
;
A
#
# COMPACT_ATOMS: atom_id res chain seq x y z
N MET A 1 1.08 15.52 15.08
CA MET A 1 1.01 14.73 13.83
C MET A 1 -0.38 14.16 13.70
N ILE A 2 -1.02 14.36 12.55
CA ILE A 2 -2.34 13.80 12.27
C ILE A 2 -2.17 12.61 11.33
N ILE A 3 -2.80 11.49 11.66
CA ILE A 3 -2.81 10.28 10.84
C ILE A 3 -4.23 10.05 10.33
N VAL A 4 -4.35 9.72 9.05
CA VAL A 4 -5.63 9.48 8.41
C VAL A 4 -5.52 8.27 7.49
N CYS A 5 -6.60 7.49 7.42
CA CYS A 5 -6.81 6.47 6.40
C CYS A 5 -8.25 6.58 5.90
N GLU A 6 -8.70 5.64 5.07
CA GLU A 6 -10.06 5.65 4.52
C GLU A 6 -11.16 5.72 5.61
N SER A 7 -11.17 4.77 6.54
CA SER A 7 -12.25 4.60 7.54
C SER A 7 -11.88 4.96 8.99
N GLY A 8 -10.62 5.34 9.25
CA GLY A 8 -10.10 5.59 10.59
C GLY A 8 -9.48 4.37 11.31
N ARG A 9 -9.77 3.13 10.86
CA ARG A 9 -9.25 1.89 11.50
C ARG A 9 -7.73 1.79 11.46
N GLN A 10 -7.12 1.92 10.28
CA GLN A 10 -5.67 1.78 10.12
C GLN A 10 -4.92 2.95 10.76
N SER A 11 -5.46 4.16 10.67
CA SER A 11 -4.87 5.34 11.30
C SER A 11 -4.82 5.25 12.83
N LEU A 12 -5.77 4.56 13.47
CA LEU A 12 -5.75 4.34 14.91
C LEU A 12 -4.60 3.41 15.32
N LEU A 13 -4.42 2.30 14.60
CA LEU A 13 -3.32 1.36 14.83
C LEU A 13 -1.96 2.06 14.61
N ALA A 14 -1.82 2.79 13.50
CA ALA A 14 -0.60 3.55 13.21
C ALA A 14 -0.32 4.63 14.27
N ALA A 15 -1.36 5.30 14.79
CA ALA A 15 -1.21 6.28 15.86
C ALA A 15 -0.68 5.64 17.15
N GLN A 16 -1.19 4.46 17.52
CA GLN A 16 -0.68 3.71 18.66
C GLN A 16 0.80 3.33 18.46
N THR A 17 1.17 2.78 17.31
CA THR A 17 2.57 2.44 17.01
C THR A 17 3.48 3.67 17.10
N MET A 18 3.02 4.85 16.64
CA MET A 18 3.81 6.07 16.75
C MET A 18 4.02 6.53 18.19
N LEU A 19 3.01 6.38 19.06
CA LEU A 19 3.15 6.64 20.49
C LEU A 19 4.15 5.66 21.14
N GLU A 20 4.09 4.38 20.78
CA GLU A 20 5.03 3.34 21.26
C GLU A 20 6.48 3.64 20.82
N LEU A 21 6.67 4.24 19.64
CA LEU A 21 7.96 4.73 19.14
C LEU A 21 8.41 6.06 19.79
N GLY A 22 7.70 6.55 20.81
CA GLY A 22 8.05 7.75 21.55
C GLY A 22 7.70 9.07 20.86
N ARG A 23 6.84 9.03 19.83
CA ARG A 23 6.30 10.27 19.24
C ARG A 23 5.25 10.85 20.18
N LEU A 24 5.39 12.14 20.49
CA LEU A 24 4.39 12.90 21.24
C LEU A 24 3.42 13.60 20.27
N ASN A 25 2.23 13.93 20.76
CA ASN A 25 1.22 14.69 20.01
C ASN A 25 0.78 14.01 18.70
N VAL A 26 0.38 12.74 18.78
CA VAL A 26 -0.19 11.99 17.67
C VAL A 26 -1.71 11.93 17.81
N SER A 27 -2.43 12.15 16.71
CA SER A 27 -3.90 12.07 16.68
C SER A 27 -4.36 11.42 15.38
N ALA A 28 -5.47 10.67 15.44
CA ALA A 28 -6.09 10.07 14.26
C ALA A 28 -7.46 10.70 13.98
N ILE A 29 -7.82 10.87 12.71
CA ILE A 29 -9.13 11.42 12.33
C ILE A 29 -10.22 10.36 12.51
N ALA A 30 -11.23 10.68 13.33
CA ALA A 30 -12.38 9.80 13.56
C ALA A 30 -13.18 9.61 12.26
N GLY A 31 -13.33 8.35 11.83
CA GLY A 31 -13.99 7.98 10.57
C GLY A 31 -13.19 8.28 9.30
N GLY A 32 -11.94 8.72 9.42
CA GLY A 32 -11.00 8.84 8.31
C GLY A 32 -11.41 9.80 7.19
N MET A 33 -10.91 9.53 5.98
CA MET A 33 -11.26 10.27 4.76
C MET A 33 -12.74 10.14 4.41
N GLY A 34 -13.42 9.06 4.82
CA GLY A 34 -14.86 8.89 4.60
C GLY A 34 -15.68 9.99 5.26
N ASN A 35 -15.42 10.28 6.54
CA ASN A 35 -16.07 11.38 7.24
C ASN A 35 -15.62 12.76 6.73
N TRP A 36 -14.34 12.89 6.36
CA TRP A 36 -13.81 14.12 5.75
C TRP A 36 -14.57 14.48 4.46
N HIS A 37 -14.77 13.49 3.59
CA HIS A 37 -15.54 13.63 2.36
C HIS A 37 -17.02 13.92 2.65
N ALA A 38 -17.64 13.19 3.57
CA ALA A 38 -19.05 13.40 3.94
C ALA A 38 -19.31 14.81 4.54
N ALA A 39 -18.30 15.40 5.17
CA ALA A 39 -18.35 16.78 5.67
C ALA A 39 -18.20 17.85 4.56
N GLY A 40 -18.01 17.45 3.29
CA GLY A 40 -17.85 18.38 2.17
C GLY A 40 -16.52 19.15 2.19
N LEU A 41 -15.51 18.63 2.88
CA LEU A 41 -14.19 19.26 2.95
C LEU A 41 -13.39 19.01 1.66
N PRO A 42 -12.45 19.90 1.29
CA PRO A 42 -11.65 19.75 0.07
C PRO A 42 -10.84 18.46 0.04
N ILE A 43 -10.72 17.86 -1.16
CA ILE A 43 -9.93 16.67 -1.44
C ILE A 43 -9.04 16.91 -2.66
N GLU A 44 -7.78 16.52 -2.54
CA GLU A 44 -6.84 16.44 -3.66
C GLU A 44 -6.76 15.00 -4.17
N TYR A 45 -6.64 14.85 -5.49
CA TYR A 45 -6.58 13.54 -6.16
C TYR A 45 -5.25 13.34 -6.87
N GLY A 46 -4.91 12.07 -7.11
CA GLY A 46 -3.67 11.67 -7.79
C GLY A 46 -2.53 11.41 -6.82
N LEU A 47 -1.30 11.39 -7.34
CA LEU A 47 -0.09 11.10 -6.58
C LEU A 47 0.62 12.37 -6.09
N THR A 48 -0.12 13.46 -5.92
CA THR A 48 0.43 14.72 -5.44
C THR A 48 0.89 14.56 -3.99
N GLY A 49 2.13 14.98 -3.69
CA GLY A 49 2.66 14.97 -2.33
C GLY A 49 3.02 13.59 -1.76
N VAL A 50 3.08 12.53 -2.58
CA VAL A 50 3.55 11.21 -2.12
C VAL A 50 5.04 11.27 -1.77
N LEU A 51 5.43 10.65 -0.64
CA LEU A 51 6.82 10.61 -0.17
C LEU A 51 7.70 9.68 -1.03
N ALA A 52 7.08 8.67 -1.66
CA ALA A 52 7.72 7.72 -2.56
C ALA A 52 6.67 7.19 -3.56
N PRO A 53 7.09 6.69 -4.73
CA PRO A 53 6.20 5.97 -5.63
C PRO A 53 5.49 4.80 -4.92
N PRO A 54 4.18 4.57 -5.14
CA PRO A 54 3.48 3.43 -4.56
C PRO A 54 4.13 2.09 -4.95
N ASN A 55 4.43 1.26 -3.95
CA ASN A 55 5.01 -0.08 -4.12
C ASN A 55 4.29 -1.13 -3.26
N ASP A 56 3.12 -0.78 -2.74
CA ASP A 56 2.25 -1.60 -1.90
C ASP A 56 1.23 -2.43 -2.71
N ILE A 57 1.19 -2.22 -4.03
CA ILE A 57 0.33 -2.95 -4.96
C ILE A 57 1.20 -3.75 -5.94
N LEU A 58 0.99 -5.07 -5.97
CA LEU A 58 1.55 -5.94 -6.99
C LEU A 58 0.70 -5.83 -8.26
N THR A 59 1.15 -5.04 -9.22
CA THR A 59 0.54 -5.00 -10.55
C THR A 59 0.99 -6.24 -11.34
N PHE A 60 0.04 -7.03 -11.83
CA PHE A 60 0.35 -8.29 -12.53
C PHE A 60 1.05 -8.02 -13.87
N GLY A 61 1.94 -8.94 -14.29
CA GLY A 61 2.69 -8.83 -15.54
C GLY A 61 1.87 -8.42 -16.78
N PRO A 62 0.68 -9.02 -17.03
CA PRO A 62 -0.16 -8.64 -18.18
C PRO A 62 -0.70 -7.21 -18.12
N GLN A 63 -0.84 -6.63 -16.91
CA GLN A 63 -1.33 -5.27 -16.72
C GLN A 63 -0.25 -4.22 -17.02
N ARG A 64 1.02 -4.64 -17.05
CA ARG A 64 2.18 -3.77 -17.34
C ARG A 64 2.68 -3.88 -18.79
N GLY A 65 2.27 -4.93 -19.52
CA GLY A 65 2.46 -5.07 -20.96
C GLY A 65 3.03 -6.43 -21.37
N TYR A 66 3.26 -6.61 -22.69
CA TYR A 66 3.75 -7.89 -23.24
C TYR A 66 5.13 -8.29 -22.70
N ALA A 67 6.06 -7.35 -22.60
CA ALA A 67 7.42 -7.64 -22.13
C ALA A 67 7.43 -8.12 -20.67
N ASP A 68 6.61 -7.51 -19.81
CA ASP A 68 6.47 -7.90 -18.40
C ASP A 68 5.76 -9.23 -18.23
N MET A 69 4.75 -9.52 -19.08
CA MET A 69 4.14 -10.85 -19.13
C MET A 69 5.17 -11.93 -19.51
N GLN A 70 5.99 -11.67 -20.53
CA GLN A 70 7.07 -12.59 -20.92
C GLN A 70 8.10 -12.78 -19.80
N HIS A 71 8.42 -11.72 -19.06
CA HIS A 71 9.30 -11.80 -17.90
C HIS A 71 8.67 -12.65 -16.77
N TYR A 72 7.38 -12.48 -16.50
CA TYR A 72 6.63 -13.25 -15.52
C TYR A 72 6.62 -14.75 -15.86
N LEU A 73 6.29 -15.12 -17.10
CA LEU A 73 6.24 -16.53 -17.53
C LEU A 73 7.62 -17.22 -17.46
N ARG A 74 8.68 -16.49 -17.81
CA ARG A 74 10.05 -17.00 -17.65
C ARG A 74 10.39 -17.27 -16.19
N TRP A 75 10.00 -16.35 -15.29
CA TRP A 75 10.17 -16.55 -13.86
C TRP A 75 9.40 -17.78 -13.35
N GLU A 76 8.14 -17.96 -13.74
CA GLU A 76 7.34 -19.14 -13.35
C GLU A 76 7.98 -20.46 -13.81
N THR A 77 8.50 -20.50 -15.04
CA THR A 77 9.13 -21.70 -15.60
C THR A 77 10.41 -22.06 -14.83
N ALA A 78 11.29 -21.07 -14.61
CA ALA A 78 12.53 -21.27 -13.86
C ALA A 78 12.26 -21.68 -12.40
N LEU A 79 11.19 -21.14 -11.79
CA LEU A 79 10.76 -21.52 -10.45
C LEU A 79 10.32 -22.99 -10.41
N GLY A 80 9.55 -23.43 -11.41
CA GLY A 80 9.15 -24.83 -11.57
C GLY A 80 10.33 -25.77 -11.71
N GLU A 81 11.28 -25.46 -12.61
CA GLU A 81 12.50 -26.24 -12.82
C GLU A 81 13.32 -26.39 -11.53
N LYS A 82 13.50 -25.29 -10.79
CA LYS A 82 14.22 -25.28 -9.52
C LYS A 82 13.62 -26.31 -8.54
N TYR A 83 12.31 -26.25 -8.29
CA TYR A 83 11.69 -27.09 -7.27
C TYR A 83 11.40 -28.53 -7.72
N VAL A 84 11.33 -28.79 -9.04
CA VAL A 84 11.36 -30.17 -9.56
C VAL A 84 12.74 -30.80 -9.32
N SER A 85 13.82 -30.04 -9.47
CA SER A 85 15.19 -30.53 -9.23
C SER A 85 15.53 -30.73 -7.74
N GLU A 86 14.90 -29.97 -6.83
CA GLU A 86 15.09 -30.09 -5.37
C GLU A 86 14.27 -31.23 -4.74
N ALA A 87 13.30 -31.79 -5.46
CA ALA A 87 12.45 -32.90 -5.00
C ALA A 87 13.00 -34.30 -5.35
N GLN A 88 14.17 -34.37 -6.00
CA GLN A 88 14.93 -35.59 -6.32
C GLN A 88 16.16 -35.72 -5.44
#